data_AF-A0A6A6ILP2-F1
#
_entry.id   AF-A0A6A6ILP2-F1
#
_cell.length_a   1.000
_cell.length_b   1.000
_cell.length_c   1.000
_cell.angle_alpha   90.00
_cell.angle_beta   90.00
_cell.angle_gamma   90.00
#
_symmetry.space_group_name_H-M   'P 1'
#
loop_
_entity.id
_entity.type
_entity.pdbx_description
1 polymer ?
#
loop_
_entity_poly.entity_id
_entity_poly.type
_entity_poly.pdbx_seq_one_letter_code
_entity_poly.pdbx_strand_id
1 'polypeptide(L)'
;MTSPGASTVESTDQNVIIEDGDDITLILYDLKTAGALADHLLARPREIVAKITSIEVETNELIEESDDAESNGSAPSSADDGDAVSVTSSMSQRSDAVEGEGIEEEKVVHKEMNHLCAPLIRIMNAIEASGGSLHEFVWIELDPWDDNGIRPSSFWTALYQHARTLRSLSLGFFTHEVDEVPPPEVSFPALKELEINAVTAHGDNGAAIDKLLKGSSGLESLDLKWPQCNLDSCQITNITWDFTFERLRTLSVDGWDFNPPAFLSFLARCPNVERFYDGVYTYPGDDREVGESLRLPASTFPNLKALEGAGCSPPRSLDEWFDPAASRPIERLRVGVLRSPGAEENGSAWAAHAKSLKVLKIYSNVRDWRPWKLDSEDEAEGSVQEEMRPMAKVCATFCPSSTACENW
;
A
#
# COMPACT_ATOMS: atom_id res chain seq x y z
N MET A 1 31.52 25.60 -12.84
CA MET A 1 31.22 24.48 -13.76
C MET A 1 29.73 24.53 -14.01
N THR A 2 29.34 25.02 -15.16
CA THR A 2 27.95 25.18 -15.61
C THR A 2 27.42 23.84 -16.08
N SER A 3 26.33 23.34 -15.49
CA SER A 3 25.64 22.13 -15.94
C SER A 3 25.21 22.26 -17.41
N PRO A 4 25.54 21.30 -18.29
CA PRO A 4 24.76 21.07 -19.50
C PRO A 4 23.48 20.31 -19.06
N GLY A 5 22.32 20.41 -19.69
CA GLY A 5 21.82 21.05 -20.89
C GLY A 5 20.30 20.76 -20.89
N ALA A 6 19.54 21.42 -21.75
CA ALA A 6 18.08 21.36 -21.74
C ALA A 6 17.53 19.92 -21.84
N SER A 7 16.69 19.52 -20.88
CA SER A 7 15.79 18.39 -21.07
C SER A 7 14.76 18.81 -22.12
N THR A 8 14.63 18.03 -23.18
CA THR A 8 13.55 18.23 -24.16
C THR A 8 12.33 17.53 -23.60
N VAL A 9 11.30 18.32 -23.31
CA VAL A 9 10.01 17.82 -22.85
C VAL A 9 9.07 17.84 -24.05
N GLU A 10 8.78 16.66 -24.60
CA GLU A 10 7.68 16.51 -25.55
C GLU A 10 6.43 16.14 -24.74
N SER A 11 5.39 16.99 -24.84
CA SER A 11 4.10 16.74 -24.20
C SER A 11 3.06 16.53 -25.28
N THR A 12 2.39 15.38 -25.22
CA THR A 12 1.00 15.29 -25.68
C THR A 12 0.13 15.78 -24.51
N ASP A 13 -1.07 16.32 -24.78
CA ASP A 13 -1.85 17.14 -23.83
C ASP A 13 -2.01 16.59 -22.39
N GLN A 14 -1.72 15.30 -22.15
CA GLN A 14 -1.75 14.65 -20.83
C GLN A 14 -0.62 13.63 -20.59
N ASN A 15 0.38 13.46 -21.45
CA ASN A 15 1.49 12.53 -21.21
C ASN A 15 2.82 13.17 -21.59
N VAL A 16 3.88 12.83 -20.87
CA VAL A 16 5.17 13.53 -20.93
C VAL A 16 6.30 12.59 -21.28
N ILE A 17 7.13 12.99 -22.24
CA ILE A 17 8.41 12.36 -22.56
C ILE A 17 9.50 13.30 -22.08
N ILE A 18 10.33 12.81 -21.16
CA ILE A 18 11.50 13.54 -20.65
C ILE A 18 12.75 12.88 -21.22
N GLU A 19 13.48 13.62 -22.05
CA GLU A 19 14.80 13.19 -22.55
C GLU A 19 15.90 13.78 -21.65
N ASP A 20 16.71 12.92 -21.01
CA ASP A 20 17.90 13.30 -20.26
C ASP A 20 19.13 12.55 -20.79
N GLY A 21 19.84 13.21 -21.72
CA GLY A 21 21.01 12.63 -22.37
C GLY A 21 20.65 11.42 -23.25
N ASP A 22 21.02 10.23 -22.78
CA ASP A 22 20.74 8.96 -23.47
C ASP A 22 19.58 8.18 -22.86
N ASP A 23 18.96 8.69 -21.80
CA ASP A 23 17.86 8.05 -21.09
C ASP A 23 16.55 8.81 -21.38
N ILE A 24 15.46 8.06 -21.53
CA ILE A 24 14.11 8.58 -21.72
C ILE A 24 13.22 8.07 -20.60
N THR A 25 12.51 9.00 -19.95
CA THR A 25 11.45 8.73 -18.99
C THR A 25 10.10 9.04 -19.61
N LEU A 26 9.15 8.12 -19.46
CA LEU A 26 7.75 8.30 -19.85
C LEU A 26 6.91 8.51 -18.59
N ILE A 27 6.18 9.62 -18.52
CA ILE A 27 5.20 9.87 -17.46
C ILE A 27 3.81 9.87 -18.08
N LEU A 28 2.95 8.97 -17.61
CA LEU A 28 1.59 8.79 -18.09
C LEU A 28 0.61 9.32 -17.06
N TYR A 29 -0.05 10.45 -17.34
CA TYR A 29 -1.10 10.97 -16.47
C TYR A 29 -2.50 10.45 -16.85
N ASP A 30 -2.66 9.96 -18.08
CA ASP A 30 -3.91 9.37 -18.57
C ASP A 30 -3.67 8.15 -19.46
N LEU A 31 -4.13 6.99 -18.99
CA LEU A 31 -4.04 5.72 -19.73
C LEU A 31 -5.00 5.65 -20.92
N LYS A 32 -6.10 6.41 -20.92
CA LYS A 32 -7.05 6.45 -22.04
C LYS A 32 -6.39 7.07 -23.28
N THR A 33 -5.52 8.06 -23.11
CA THR A 33 -4.73 8.68 -24.20
C THR A 33 -3.37 8.03 -24.46
N ALA A 34 -2.91 7.09 -23.61
CA ALA A 34 -1.61 6.44 -23.75
C ALA A 34 -1.44 5.69 -25.10
N GLY A 35 -2.53 5.31 -25.77
CA GLY A 35 -2.50 4.70 -27.10
C GLY A 35 -1.82 5.59 -28.16
N ALA A 36 -2.14 6.89 -28.17
CA ALA A 36 -1.56 7.83 -29.12
C ALA A 36 -0.07 8.07 -28.84
N LEU A 37 0.32 8.09 -27.55
CA LEU A 37 1.73 8.16 -27.15
C LEU A 37 2.48 6.92 -27.60
N ALA A 38 1.93 5.72 -27.36
CA ALA A 38 2.54 4.47 -27.82
C ALA A 38 2.73 4.47 -29.33
N ASP A 39 1.73 4.89 -30.12
CA ASP A 39 1.86 4.97 -31.58
C ASP A 39 2.94 5.97 -32.01
N HIS A 40 3.02 7.12 -31.34
CA HIS A 40 4.05 8.14 -31.59
C HIS A 40 5.45 7.62 -31.27
N LEU A 41 5.65 7.03 -30.09
CA LEU A 41 6.93 6.47 -29.65
C LEU A 41 7.39 5.33 -30.55
N LEU A 42 6.48 4.42 -30.92
CA LEU A 42 6.78 3.25 -31.73
C LEU A 42 7.00 3.59 -33.21
N ALA A 43 6.65 4.81 -33.65
CA ALA A 43 7.02 5.33 -34.96
C ALA A 43 8.47 5.87 -35.00
N ARG A 44 9.10 6.11 -33.84
CA ARG A 44 10.51 6.55 -33.76
C ARG A 44 11.46 5.38 -34.11
N PRO A 45 12.73 5.67 -34.51
CA PRO A 45 13.73 4.62 -34.72
C PRO A 45 13.92 3.74 -33.48
N ARG A 46 14.27 2.47 -33.67
CA ARG A 46 14.47 1.50 -32.58
C ARG A 46 15.51 1.95 -31.57
N GLU A 47 16.54 2.66 -32.04
CA GLU A 47 17.59 3.21 -31.21
C GLU A 47 17.07 4.24 -30.20
N ILE A 48 15.95 4.91 -30.51
CA ILE A 48 15.29 5.82 -29.57
C ILE A 48 14.43 5.04 -28.59
N VAL A 49 13.67 4.04 -29.06
CA VAL A 49 12.85 3.19 -28.18
C VAL A 49 13.73 2.46 -27.16
N ALA A 50 14.93 2.04 -27.55
CA ALA A 50 15.89 1.39 -26.66
C ALA A 50 16.43 2.29 -25.53
N LYS A 51 16.28 3.61 -25.66
CA LYS A 51 16.68 4.60 -24.63
C LYS A 51 15.63 4.79 -23.55
N ILE A 52 14.43 4.23 -23.69
CA ILE A 52 13.41 4.31 -22.64
C ILE A 52 13.83 3.43 -21.47
N THR A 53 14.14 4.06 -20.35
CA THR A 53 14.64 3.40 -19.14
C THR A 53 13.69 3.52 -17.95
N SER A 54 12.74 4.46 -17.98
CA SER A 54 11.75 4.65 -16.91
C SER A 54 10.34 4.84 -17.48
N ILE A 55 9.36 4.24 -16.80
CA ILE A 55 7.94 4.45 -17.03
C ILE A 55 7.27 4.73 -15.69
N GLU A 56 6.56 5.84 -15.61
CA GLU A 56 5.81 6.29 -14.45
C GLU A 56 4.34 6.47 -14.85
N VAL A 57 3.43 5.90 -14.07
CA VAL A 57 1.98 6.01 -14.26
C VAL A 57 1.41 6.78 -13.07
N GLU A 58 0.97 8.00 -13.34
CA GLU A 58 0.40 8.96 -12.40
C GLU A 58 -1.07 9.24 -12.76
N THR A 59 -1.92 8.22 -12.66
CA THR A 59 -3.35 8.36 -12.97
C THR A 59 -4.14 8.77 -11.75
N ASN A 60 -4.95 9.84 -11.88
CA ASN A 60 -5.88 10.27 -10.83
C ASN A 60 -7.32 9.75 -11.03
N GLU A 61 -7.66 9.26 -12.22
CA GLU A 61 -9.04 8.88 -12.60
C GLU A 61 -8.98 7.70 -13.59
N LEU A 62 -8.96 6.46 -13.09
CA LEU A 62 -8.88 5.27 -13.97
C LEU A 62 -10.24 4.87 -14.51
N ILE A 63 -11.30 4.98 -13.71
CA ILE A 63 -12.64 4.52 -14.08
C ILE A 63 -13.65 5.54 -13.54
N GLU A 64 -14.22 6.35 -14.42
CA GLU A 64 -15.44 7.08 -14.06
C GLU A 64 -16.57 6.05 -14.15
N GLU A 65 -17.19 5.70 -13.01
CA GLU A 65 -18.44 4.93 -13.02
C GLU A 65 -19.44 5.67 -13.92
N SER A 66 -19.79 5.08 -15.06
CA SER A 66 -20.78 5.66 -15.94
C SER A 66 -22.15 5.52 -15.28
N ASP A 67 -22.66 6.60 -14.68
CA ASP A 67 -23.99 6.74 -14.03
C ASP A 67 -25.21 6.49 -14.98
N ASP A 68 -25.03 5.87 -16.14
CA ASP A 68 -26.05 5.73 -17.19
C ASP A 68 -26.98 4.51 -16.99
N ALA A 69 -27.33 4.17 -15.75
CA ALA A 69 -28.25 3.07 -15.43
C ALA A 69 -29.56 3.49 -14.72
N GLU A 70 -30.12 4.67 -15.00
CA GLU A 70 -31.55 4.95 -14.74
C GLU A 70 -32.40 4.80 -16.02
N SER A 71 -32.53 3.56 -16.52
CA SER A 71 -33.50 3.24 -17.56
C SER A 71 -34.90 2.99 -16.97
N ASN A 72 -35.71 4.04 -16.97
CA ASN A 72 -37.18 4.09 -16.94
C ASN A 72 -37.93 2.75 -17.12
N GLY A 73 -38.26 2.10 -16.01
CA GLY A 73 -39.27 1.03 -15.93
C GLY A 73 -40.62 1.55 -15.47
N SER A 74 -41.38 2.18 -16.38
CA SER A 74 -42.79 2.52 -16.13
C SER A 74 -43.64 1.25 -16.08
N ALA A 75 -44.09 0.84 -14.89
CA ALA A 75 -45.12 -0.19 -14.73
C ALA A 75 -46.50 0.47 -14.44
N PRO A 76 -47.56 0.16 -15.20
CA PRO A 76 -48.90 0.67 -14.91
C PRO A 76 -49.54 -0.08 -13.74
N SER A 77 -50.09 0.68 -12.79
CA SER A 77 -50.92 0.18 -11.71
C SER A 77 -52.29 -0.27 -12.22
N SER A 78 -52.62 -1.54 -12.04
CA SER A 78 -54.01 -2.04 -12.08
C SER A 78 -54.35 -2.68 -10.74
N ALA A 79 -55.38 -2.15 -10.10
CA ALA A 79 -56.02 -2.69 -8.90
C ALA A 79 -56.80 -3.98 -9.20
N ASP A 80 -56.84 -4.92 -8.25
CA ASP A 80 -58.07 -5.66 -7.90
C ASP A 80 -57.96 -6.36 -6.53
N ASP A 81 -59.12 -6.48 -5.89
CA ASP A 81 -59.42 -6.90 -4.51
C ASP A 81 -59.26 -8.41 -4.22
N GLY A 82 -59.24 -8.78 -2.92
CA GLY A 82 -59.92 -10.01 -2.48
C GLY A 82 -59.25 -10.95 -1.47
N ASP A 83 -59.51 -10.68 -0.18
CA ASP A 83 -59.78 -11.56 0.97
C ASP A 83 -59.42 -13.10 0.98
N ALA A 84 -58.63 -13.45 2.01
CA ALA A 84 -58.84 -14.47 3.06
C ALA A 84 -58.67 -16.02 2.85
N VAL A 85 -57.95 -16.60 3.85
CA VAL A 85 -58.04 -17.94 4.50
C VAL A 85 -57.17 -19.12 3.98
N SER A 86 -56.04 -19.32 4.67
CA SER A 86 -55.66 -20.50 5.51
C SER A 86 -55.15 -21.86 4.96
N VAL A 87 -54.20 -22.39 5.75
CA VAL A 87 -53.73 -23.78 6.00
C VAL A 87 -52.89 -24.56 4.95
N THR A 88 -51.59 -24.69 5.28
CA THR A 88 -50.68 -25.88 5.20
C THR A 88 -50.52 -26.68 3.90
N SER A 89 -49.30 -26.68 3.37
CA SER A 89 -48.35 -27.82 3.30
C SER A 89 -47.51 -27.82 2.02
N SER A 90 -46.25 -28.21 2.17
CA SER A 90 -45.37 -28.86 1.17
C SER A 90 -44.58 -27.99 0.19
N MET A 91 -43.25 -28.18 0.32
CA MET A 91 -42.21 -28.23 -0.73
C MET A 91 -42.37 -27.33 -1.97
N SER A 92 -41.47 -26.35 -2.08
CA SER A 92 -40.85 -26.04 -3.37
C SER A 92 -39.51 -25.36 -3.17
N GLN A 93 -38.50 -25.88 -3.86
CA GLN A 93 -37.23 -25.21 -4.11
C GLN A 93 -37.51 -23.85 -4.75
N ARG A 94 -36.96 -22.79 -4.16
CA ARG A 94 -36.67 -21.53 -4.84
C ARG A 94 -35.26 -21.11 -4.47
N SER A 95 -34.33 -21.62 -5.26
CA SER A 95 -33.10 -20.92 -5.59
C SER A 95 -33.50 -19.69 -6.40
N ASP A 96 -33.77 -18.57 -5.73
CA ASP A 96 -33.81 -17.28 -6.41
C ASP A 96 -32.37 -16.80 -6.51
N ALA A 97 -31.75 -17.23 -7.62
CA ALA A 97 -30.53 -16.67 -8.15
C ALA A 97 -30.82 -15.22 -8.56
N VAL A 98 -30.34 -14.28 -7.75
CA VAL A 98 -29.98 -12.95 -8.23
C VAL A 98 -28.54 -13.08 -8.74
N GLU A 99 -28.37 -13.82 -9.83
CA GLU A 99 -27.09 -14.02 -10.53
C GLU A 99 -27.29 -13.44 -11.94
N GLY A 100 -26.94 -12.18 -12.15
CA GLY A 100 -27.12 -11.57 -13.47
C GLY A 100 -26.37 -10.26 -13.65
N GLU A 101 -26.41 -9.36 -12.67
CA GLU A 101 -25.85 -8.01 -12.84
C GLU A 101 -24.32 -7.98 -12.62
N GLY A 102 -23.78 -8.66 -11.59
CA GLY A 102 -22.33 -8.62 -11.31
C GLY A 102 -21.42 -9.28 -12.36
N ILE A 103 -21.91 -10.25 -13.12
CA ILE A 103 -21.09 -10.97 -14.12
C ILE A 103 -20.85 -10.11 -15.38
N GLU A 104 -21.79 -9.20 -15.71
CA GLU A 104 -21.61 -8.31 -16.86
C GLU A 104 -20.67 -7.14 -16.51
N GLU A 105 -20.79 -6.59 -15.31
CA GLU A 105 -19.93 -5.51 -14.81
C GLU A 105 -18.45 -5.93 -14.72
N GLU A 106 -18.17 -7.09 -14.11
CA GLU A 106 -16.79 -7.63 -14.02
C GLU A 106 -16.14 -7.81 -15.40
N LYS A 107 -16.91 -8.25 -16.40
CA LYS A 107 -16.43 -8.40 -17.79
C LYS A 107 -16.16 -7.06 -18.47
N VAL A 108 -16.94 -6.03 -18.15
CA VAL A 108 -16.75 -4.68 -18.69
C VAL A 108 -15.46 -4.09 -18.12
N VAL A 109 -15.31 -4.14 -16.80
CA VAL A 109 -14.10 -3.70 -16.08
C VAL A 109 -12.85 -4.40 -16.61
N HIS A 110 -12.88 -5.74 -16.73
CA HIS A 110 -11.73 -6.48 -17.22
C HIS A 110 -11.37 -6.10 -18.67
N LYS A 111 -12.37 -5.83 -19.52
CA LYS A 111 -12.15 -5.39 -20.90
C LYS A 111 -11.56 -3.99 -20.96
N GLU A 112 -12.00 -3.10 -20.09
CA GLU A 112 -11.45 -1.75 -19.97
C GLU A 112 -9.99 -1.79 -19.49
N MET A 113 -9.69 -2.54 -18.43
CA MET A 113 -8.31 -2.67 -17.94
C MET A 113 -7.38 -3.28 -19.00
N ASN A 114 -7.86 -4.25 -19.78
CA ASN A 114 -7.12 -4.76 -20.95
C ASN A 114 -6.83 -3.66 -21.98
N HIS A 115 -7.79 -2.76 -22.23
CA HIS A 115 -7.61 -1.65 -23.14
C HIS A 115 -6.60 -0.63 -22.61
N LEU A 116 -6.70 -0.25 -21.33
CA LEU A 116 -5.81 0.71 -20.66
C LEU A 116 -4.37 0.17 -20.55
N CYS A 117 -4.20 -1.13 -20.34
CA CYS A 117 -2.87 -1.76 -20.27
C CYS A 117 -2.22 -1.99 -21.64
N ALA A 118 -3.00 -2.04 -22.73
CA ALA A 118 -2.48 -2.40 -24.06
C ALA A 118 -1.35 -1.48 -24.57
N PRO A 119 -1.42 -0.14 -24.43
CA PRO A 119 -0.33 0.76 -24.79
C PRO A 119 0.96 0.48 -24.01
N LEU A 120 0.86 0.31 -22.69
CA LEU A 120 1.99 -0.01 -21.81
C LEU A 120 2.64 -1.34 -22.20
N ILE A 121 1.85 -2.39 -22.43
CA ILE A 121 2.31 -3.69 -22.90
C ILE A 121 3.09 -3.54 -24.23
N ARG A 122 2.56 -2.75 -25.18
CA ARG A 122 3.23 -2.50 -26.46
C ARG A 122 4.57 -1.79 -26.29
N ILE A 123 4.62 -0.76 -25.43
CA ILE A 123 5.83 0.00 -25.15
C ILE A 123 6.89 -0.91 -24.51
N MET A 124 6.56 -1.62 -23.43
CA MET A 124 7.50 -2.51 -22.72
C MET A 124 8.08 -3.59 -23.63
N ASN A 125 7.24 -4.24 -24.45
CA ASN A 125 7.71 -5.24 -25.41
C ASN A 125 8.60 -4.62 -26.50
N ALA A 126 8.34 -3.39 -26.93
CA ALA A 126 9.14 -2.72 -27.94
C ALA A 126 10.51 -2.27 -27.44
N ILE A 127 10.62 -1.88 -26.16
CA ILE A 127 11.89 -1.61 -25.49
C ILE A 127 12.77 -2.86 -25.56
N GLU A 128 12.25 -4.01 -25.09
CA GLU A 128 12.95 -5.29 -25.12
C GLU A 128 13.32 -5.70 -26.56
N ALA A 129 12.39 -5.61 -27.51
CA ALA A 129 12.62 -5.95 -28.91
C ALA A 129 13.64 -5.03 -29.61
N SER A 130 13.87 -3.83 -29.08
CA SER A 130 14.88 -2.89 -29.58
C SER A 130 16.25 -3.10 -28.93
N GLY A 131 16.38 -4.06 -28.01
CA GLY A 131 17.59 -4.30 -27.22
C GLY A 131 17.82 -3.27 -26.12
N GLY A 132 16.80 -2.48 -25.78
CA GLY A 132 16.79 -1.62 -24.60
C GLY A 132 16.36 -2.38 -23.36
N SER A 133 16.24 -1.67 -22.24
CA SER A 133 15.84 -2.28 -20.98
C SER A 133 15.28 -1.24 -20.00
N LEU A 134 14.22 -1.59 -19.28
CA LEU A 134 13.72 -0.76 -18.19
C LEU A 134 14.60 -0.89 -16.95
N HIS A 135 14.90 0.26 -16.35
CA HIS A 135 15.56 0.41 -15.05
C HIS A 135 14.57 0.80 -13.95
N GLU A 136 13.45 1.43 -14.31
CA GLU A 136 12.44 1.90 -13.37
C GLU A 136 11.04 1.69 -13.92
N PHE A 137 10.13 1.27 -13.04
CA PHE A 137 8.70 1.20 -13.32
C PHE A 137 7.92 1.59 -12.08
N VAL A 138 7.06 2.61 -12.22
CA VAL A 138 6.22 3.12 -11.14
C VAL A 138 4.77 3.12 -11.62
N TRP A 139 3.91 2.44 -10.87
CA TRP A 139 2.47 2.56 -10.99
C TRP A 139 1.88 2.40 -9.60
N ILE A 140 1.80 3.51 -8.87
CA ILE A 140 1.22 3.55 -7.52
C ILE A 140 -0.17 4.17 -7.64
N GLU A 141 -1.19 3.40 -7.28
CA GLU A 141 -2.57 3.87 -7.21
C GLU A 141 -2.72 4.87 -6.05
N LEU A 142 -3.37 6.00 -6.34
CA LEU A 142 -3.54 7.10 -5.38
C LEU A 142 -4.84 6.95 -4.56
N ASP A 143 -5.84 6.21 -5.05
CA ASP A 143 -7.09 5.96 -4.33
C ASP A 143 -7.47 4.47 -4.30
N PRO A 144 -7.07 3.73 -3.25
CA PRO A 144 -7.18 2.28 -3.23
C PRO A 144 -8.62 1.73 -3.21
N TRP A 145 -9.63 2.51 -2.81
CA TRP A 145 -10.87 1.92 -2.29
C TRP A 145 -11.99 1.69 -3.31
N ASP A 146 -11.89 2.23 -4.54
CA ASP A 146 -13.00 2.20 -5.50
C ASP A 146 -12.63 1.67 -6.92
N ASP A 147 -11.37 1.38 -7.23
CA ASP A 147 -10.99 0.90 -8.57
C ASP A 147 -11.10 -0.63 -8.67
N ASN A 148 -12.24 -1.10 -9.18
CA ASN A 148 -12.37 -2.46 -9.71
C ASN A 148 -11.47 -2.56 -10.95
N GLY A 149 -10.37 -3.31 -10.88
CA GLY A 149 -9.46 -3.47 -12.02
C GLY A 149 -8.49 -4.63 -11.81
N ILE A 150 -8.20 -5.39 -12.85
CA ILE A 150 -7.18 -6.45 -12.80
C ILE A 150 -6.30 -6.31 -14.03
N ARG A 151 -5.02 -5.95 -13.85
CA ARG A 151 -4.09 -5.86 -14.97
C ARG A 151 -3.92 -7.26 -15.56
N PRO A 152 -4.04 -7.41 -16.89
CA PRO A 152 -4.05 -8.74 -17.50
C PRO A 152 -2.68 -9.42 -17.36
N SER A 153 -2.63 -10.74 -17.39
CA SER A 153 -1.37 -11.50 -17.27
C SER A 153 -0.31 -11.12 -18.32
N SER A 154 -0.74 -10.58 -19.47
CA SER A 154 0.15 -10.03 -20.51
C SER A 154 0.90 -8.77 -20.07
N PHE A 155 0.32 -7.94 -19.19
CA PHE A 155 1.00 -6.83 -18.53
C PHE A 155 2.16 -7.33 -17.68
N TRP A 156 1.89 -8.27 -16.77
CA TRP A 156 2.90 -8.86 -15.90
C TRP A 156 4.00 -9.56 -16.69
N THR A 157 3.63 -10.30 -17.73
CA THR A 157 4.60 -10.95 -18.63
C THR A 157 5.53 -9.93 -19.29
N ALA A 158 5.00 -8.80 -19.77
CA ALA A 158 5.79 -7.75 -20.38
C ALA A 158 6.72 -7.06 -19.37
N LEU A 159 6.24 -6.79 -18.16
CA LEU A 159 7.06 -6.21 -17.07
C LEU A 159 8.20 -7.15 -16.67
N TYR A 160 7.93 -8.45 -16.51
CA TYR A 160 8.92 -9.44 -16.09
C TYR A 160 10.05 -9.66 -17.12
N GLN A 161 9.87 -9.30 -18.39
CA GLN A 161 10.98 -9.31 -19.37
C GLN A 161 12.13 -8.40 -18.93
N HIS A 162 11.81 -7.31 -18.21
CA HIS A 162 12.77 -6.33 -17.71
C HIS A 162 13.34 -6.67 -16.32
N ALA A 163 12.99 -7.82 -15.72
CA ALA A 163 13.37 -8.18 -14.35
C ALA A 163 14.89 -8.12 -14.08
N ARG A 164 15.72 -8.42 -15.08
CA ARG A 164 17.18 -8.41 -14.93
C ARG A 164 17.80 -7.02 -14.83
N THR A 165 17.10 -5.99 -15.29
CA THR A 165 17.60 -4.63 -15.42
C THR A 165 16.89 -3.65 -14.52
N LEU A 166 15.65 -3.95 -14.10
CA LEU A 166 14.88 -3.16 -13.16
C LEU A 166 15.66 -2.96 -11.85
N ARG A 167 15.80 -1.70 -11.45
CA ARG A 167 16.48 -1.22 -10.25
C ARG A 167 15.49 -0.64 -9.24
N SER A 168 14.45 0.00 -9.74
CA SER A 168 13.33 0.56 -8.97
C SER A 168 12.02 -0.04 -9.49
N LEU A 169 11.18 -0.52 -8.59
CA LEU A 169 9.84 -1.03 -8.91
C LEU A 169 8.86 -0.60 -7.82
N SER A 170 7.85 0.17 -8.21
CA SER A 170 6.78 0.60 -7.32
C SER A 170 5.43 0.19 -7.89
N LEU A 171 4.70 -0.65 -7.17
CA LEU A 171 3.43 -1.24 -7.60
C LEU A 171 2.34 -1.00 -6.55
N GLY A 172 1.31 -0.26 -6.91
CA GLY A 172 -0.01 -0.33 -6.31
C GLY A 172 -0.83 -1.43 -6.98
N PHE A 173 -1.57 -2.19 -6.17
CA PHE A 173 -2.50 -3.22 -6.61
C PHE A 173 -3.93 -2.73 -6.41
N PHE A 174 -4.75 -2.98 -7.43
CA PHE A 174 -6.19 -2.80 -7.35
C PHE A 174 -6.81 -3.82 -6.40
N THR A 175 -8.07 -3.58 -6.01
CA THR A 175 -8.82 -4.50 -5.14
C THR A 175 -8.87 -5.91 -5.73
N HIS A 176 -8.42 -6.89 -4.93
CA HIS A 176 -8.33 -8.32 -5.29
C HIS A 176 -7.39 -8.68 -6.45
N GLU A 177 -6.58 -7.75 -6.96
CA GLU A 177 -5.71 -8.03 -8.10
C GLU A 177 -4.61 -9.04 -7.74
N VAL A 178 -4.09 -9.03 -6.51
CA VAL A 178 -2.90 -9.81 -6.13
C VAL A 178 -3.14 -11.32 -6.34
N ASP A 179 -4.37 -11.79 -6.15
CA ASP A 179 -4.73 -13.20 -6.35
C ASP A 179 -4.55 -13.68 -7.80
N GLU A 180 -4.70 -12.77 -8.76
CA GLU A 180 -4.61 -13.03 -10.20
C GLU A 180 -3.21 -12.77 -10.80
N VAL A 181 -2.28 -12.22 -10.00
CA VAL A 181 -0.93 -11.91 -10.46
C VAL A 181 -0.16 -13.21 -10.71
N PRO A 182 0.36 -13.46 -11.93
CA PRO A 182 1.18 -14.62 -12.17
C PRO A 182 2.50 -14.49 -11.37
N PRO A 183 2.89 -15.50 -10.57
CA PRO A 183 4.14 -15.44 -9.83
C PRO A 183 5.33 -15.42 -10.80
N PRO A 184 6.32 -14.52 -10.62
CA PRO A 184 7.45 -14.42 -11.55
C PRO A 184 8.26 -15.73 -11.57
N GLU A 185 8.61 -16.18 -12.77
CA GLU A 185 9.54 -17.31 -13.01
C GLU A 185 11.00 -16.84 -13.17
N VAL A 186 11.24 -15.54 -12.99
CA VAL A 186 12.52 -14.86 -13.16
C VAL A 186 12.97 -14.21 -11.85
N SER A 187 14.28 -14.03 -11.69
CA SER A 187 14.87 -13.27 -10.59
C SER A 187 15.04 -11.80 -10.95
N PHE A 188 15.08 -10.93 -9.95
CA PHE A 188 15.29 -9.49 -10.06
C PHE A 188 16.66 -9.08 -9.46
N PRO A 189 17.78 -9.48 -10.08
CA PRO A 189 19.11 -9.31 -9.49
C PRO A 189 19.60 -7.86 -9.41
N ALA A 190 19.04 -6.97 -10.23
CA ALA A 190 19.39 -5.55 -10.25
C ALA A 190 18.49 -4.69 -9.35
N LEU A 191 17.42 -5.26 -8.80
CA LEU A 191 16.42 -4.53 -8.04
C LEU A 191 16.97 -4.10 -6.69
N LYS A 192 16.91 -2.80 -6.43
CA LYS A 192 17.41 -2.12 -5.24
C LYS A 192 16.29 -1.50 -4.43
N GLU A 193 15.26 -1.02 -5.10
CA GLU A 193 14.13 -0.31 -4.49
C GLU A 193 12.85 -1.01 -4.90
N LEU A 194 12.07 -1.41 -3.90
CA LEU A 194 10.79 -2.07 -4.10
C LEU A 194 9.74 -1.44 -3.19
N GLU A 195 8.68 -0.90 -3.80
CA GLU A 195 7.46 -0.50 -3.11
C GLU A 195 6.30 -1.38 -3.58
N ILE A 196 5.61 -1.98 -2.62
CA ILE A 196 4.39 -2.77 -2.83
C ILE A 196 3.29 -2.15 -2.00
N ASN A 197 2.29 -1.59 -2.67
CA ASN A 197 1.06 -1.13 -2.07
C ASN A 197 -0.07 -2.11 -2.38
N ALA A 198 -0.40 -2.96 -1.42
CA ALA A 198 -1.44 -3.99 -1.49
C ALA A 198 -2.46 -3.81 -0.36
N VAL A 199 -2.76 -2.56 0.01
CA VAL A 199 -3.71 -2.24 1.10
C VAL A 199 -5.12 -2.77 0.86
N THR A 200 -5.47 -3.06 -0.39
CA THR A 200 -6.78 -3.53 -0.86
C THR A 200 -6.84 -5.03 -1.15
N ALA A 201 -5.70 -5.74 -1.01
CA ALA A 201 -5.57 -7.17 -1.30
C ALA A 201 -6.14 -8.04 -0.16
N HIS A 202 -7.37 -7.76 0.26
CA HIS A 202 -8.02 -8.40 1.40
C HIS A 202 -8.29 -9.88 1.13
N GLY A 203 -7.50 -10.78 1.73
CA GLY A 203 -7.69 -12.23 1.58
C GLY A 203 -6.99 -12.84 0.36
N ASP A 204 -6.29 -12.04 -0.42
CA ASP A 204 -5.62 -12.47 -1.65
C ASP A 204 -4.47 -13.46 -1.38
N ASN A 205 -4.15 -14.26 -2.39
CA ASN A 205 -2.95 -15.09 -2.39
C ASN A 205 -1.69 -14.29 -2.75
N GLY A 206 -0.87 -13.97 -1.76
CA GLY A 206 0.40 -13.24 -1.92
C GLY A 206 1.55 -14.02 -2.55
N ALA A 207 1.33 -15.19 -3.17
CA ALA A 207 2.41 -16.02 -3.73
C ALA A 207 3.26 -15.30 -4.79
N ALA A 208 2.65 -14.41 -5.59
CA ALA A 208 3.39 -13.62 -6.57
C ALA A 208 4.35 -12.63 -5.90
N ILE A 209 3.89 -11.94 -4.86
CA ILE A 209 4.68 -11.02 -4.03
C ILE A 209 5.79 -11.79 -3.30
N ASP A 210 5.50 -12.94 -2.69
CA ASP A 210 6.49 -13.78 -2.01
C ASP A 210 7.62 -14.21 -2.97
N LYS A 211 7.27 -14.61 -4.20
CA LYS A 211 8.28 -14.93 -5.24
C LYS A 211 9.07 -13.70 -5.67
N LEU A 212 8.44 -12.55 -5.83
CA LEU A 212 9.13 -11.29 -6.18
C LEU A 212 10.16 -10.93 -5.10
N LEU A 213 9.78 -10.98 -3.82
CA LEU A 213 10.67 -10.72 -2.68
C LEU A 213 11.84 -11.72 -2.64
N LYS A 214 11.58 -13.02 -2.82
CA LYS A 214 12.62 -14.05 -2.89
C LYS A 214 13.57 -13.89 -4.09
N GLY A 215 13.05 -13.36 -5.20
CA GLY A 215 13.82 -13.07 -6.41
C GLY A 215 14.73 -11.85 -6.30
N SER A 216 14.63 -11.06 -5.22
CA SER A 216 15.19 -9.71 -5.10
C SER A 216 16.24 -9.58 -3.99
N SER A 217 17.24 -10.46 -3.98
CA SER A 217 18.30 -10.47 -2.94
C SER A 217 19.14 -9.18 -2.84
N GLY A 218 19.09 -8.32 -3.87
CA GLY A 218 19.87 -7.08 -3.97
C GLY A 218 19.26 -5.85 -3.29
N LEU A 219 18.06 -5.96 -2.69
CA LEU A 219 17.30 -4.82 -2.17
C LEU A 219 18.07 -3.99 -1.14
N GLU A 220 18.01 -2.68 -1.33
CA GLU A 220 18.55 -1.62 -0.48
C GLU A 220 17.41 -0.84 0.23
N SER A 221 16.23 -0.73 -0.41
CA SER A 221 15.01 -0.13 0.14
C SER A 221 13.80 -1.02 -0.12
N LEU A 222 12.96 -1.22 0.90
CA LEU A 222 11.72 -2.00 0.82
C LEU A 222 10.59 -1.26 1.53
N ASP A 223 9.49 -0.98 0.83
CA ASP A 223 8.25 -0.45 1.39
C ASP A 223 7.10 -1.43 1.09
N LEU A 224 6.40 -1.86 2.14
CA LEU A 224 5.31 -2.83 2.07
C LEU A 224 4.09 -2.24 2.76
N LYS A 225 2.98 -2.08 2.05
CA LYS A 225 1.70 -1.63 2.60
C LYS A 225 0.67 -2.75 2.42
N TRP A 226 0.25 -3.34 3.53
CA TRP A 226 -0.70 -4.44 3.60
C TRP A 226 -2.08 -3.96 4.05
N PRO A 227 -3.13 -4.79 3.89
CA PRO A 227 -4.44 -4.46 4.41
C PRO A 227 -4.40 -4.20 5.92
N GLN A 228 -5.05 -3.12 6.36
CA GLN A 228 -5.16 -2.75 7.79
C GLN A 228 -6.35 -3.43 8.49
N CYS A 229 -6.89 -4.52 7.90
CA CYS A 229 -8.02 -5.28 8.45
C CYS A 229 -7.52 -6.44 9.31
N ASN A 230 -8.07 -6.58 10.52
CA ASN A 230 -7.68 -7.61 11.49
C ASN A 230 -8.43 -8.95 11.37
N LEU A 231 -9.32 -9.08 10.40
CA LEU A 231 -10.06 -10.32 10.20
C LEU A 231 -9.14 -11.38 9.56
N ASP A 232 -9.19 -12.61 10.05
CA ASP A 232 -8.36 -13.71 9.51
C ASP A 232 -8.66 -13.99 8.01
N SER A 233 -9.83 -13.58 7.51
CA SER A 233 -10.18 -13.65 6.09
C SER A 233 -9.69 -12.47 5.25
N CYS A 234 -9.27 -11.36 5.86
CA CYS A 234 -8.72 -10.19 5.17
C CYS A 234 -7.21 -10.30 4.91
N GLN A 235 -6.55 -11.33 5.45
CA GLN A 235 -5.10 -11.41 5.44
C GLN A 235 -4.61 -11.80 4.06
N ILE A 236 -3.59 -11.09 3.56
CA ILE A 236 -2.85 -11.60 2.42
C ILE A 236 -2.16 -12.92 2.82
N THR A 237 -2.47 -13.99 2.12
CA THR A 237 -1.99 -15.33 2.45
C THR A 237 -0.66 -15.63 1.72
N ASN A 238 0.02 -16.72 2.11
CA ASN A 238 1.23 -17.23 1.45
C ASN A 238 2.46 -16.30 1.42
N ILE A 239 2.51 -15.28 2.28
CA ILE A 239 3.75 -14.54 2.57
C ILE A 239 4.55 -15.29 3.63
N THR A 240 5.73 -15.79 3.26
CA THR A 240 6.51 -16.70 4.13
C THR A 240 7.44 -15.98 5.10
N TRP A 241 7.80 -14.72 4.81
CA TRP A 241 8.78 -13.91 5.55
C TRP A 241 10.17 -14.53 5.67
N ASP A 242 10.47 -15.67 5.05
CA ASP A 242 11.72 -16.43 5.23
C ASP A 242 12.93 -15.85 4.46
N PHE A 243 12.72 -14.78 3.72
CA PHE A 243 13.75 -14.08 2.95
C PHE A 243 14.71 -13.27 3.83
N THR A 244 15.83 -12.87 3.23
CA THR A 244 16.90 -12.08 3.86
C THR A 244 17.49 -11.13 2.83
N PHE A 245 17.70 -9.87 3.22
CA PHE A 245 18.25 -8.83 2.35
C PHE A 245 19.52 -8.25 2.97
N GLU A 246 20.68 -8.75 2.54
CA GLU A 246 21.97 -8.36 3.13
C GLU A 246 22.29 -6.87 2.92
N ARG A 247 21.68 -6.21 1.94
CA ARG A 247 21.94 -4.81 1.60
C ARG A 247 20.85 -3.84 2.05
N LEU A 248 19.80 -4.34 2.70
CA LEU A 248 18.65 -3.52 3.08
C LEU A 248 19.05 -2.47 4.11
N ARG A 249 18.81 -1.20 3.78
CA ARG A 249 19.07 -0.03 4.63
C ARG A 249 17.80 0.65 5.07
N THR A 250 16.78 0.65 4.21
CA THR A 250 15.48 1.25 4.50
C THR A 250 14.43 0.15 4.45
N LEU A 251 13.65 0.05 5.53
CA LEU A 251 12.50 -0.85 5.59
C LEU A 251 11.28 -0.05 6.07
N SER A 252 10.19 -0.15 5.33
CA SER A 252 8.88 0.37 5.71
C SER A 252 7.86 -0.74 5.61
N VAL A 253 7.11 -0.95 6.69
CA VAL A 253 6.03 -1.93 6.72
C VAL A 253 4.82 -1.27 7.37
N ASP A 254 3.71 -1.20 6.64
CA ASP A 254 2.41 -0.70 7.07
C ASP A 254 1.38 -1.82 6.90
N GLY A 255 0.43 -1.94 7.83
CA GLY A 255 -0.64 -2.93 7.76
C GLY A 255 -0.73 -3.83 8.99
N TRP A 256 -1.64 -4.80 8.96
CA TRP A 256 -1.86 -5.67 10.12
C TRP A 256 -0.82 -6.80 10.21
N ASP A 257 -0.30 -7.10 11.42
CA ASP A 257 0.64 -8.23 11.60
C ASP A 257 -0.09 -9.57 11.64
N PHE A 258 -0.07 -10.28 10.52
CA PHE A 258 -0.74 -11.57 10.41
C PHE A 258 0.12 -12.76 10.87
N ASN A 259 1.44 -12.60 11.00
CA ASN A 259 2.34 -13.63 11.50
C ASN A 259 3.50 -13.03 12.31
N PRO A 260 3.24 -12.57 13.54
CA PRO A 260 4.22 -11.86 14.35
C PRO A 260 5.55 -12.63 14.57
N PRO A 261 5.55 -13.96 14.85
CA PRO A 261 6.80 -14.70 15.00
C PRO A 261 7.67 -14.71 13.74
N ALA A 262 7.05 -14.91 12.56
CA ALA A 262 7.79 -14.95 11.29
C ALA A 262 8.30 -13.55 10.92
N PHE A 263 7.48 -12.52 11.13
CA PHE A 263 7.86 -11.14 10.91
C PHE A 263 9.03 -10.70 11.81
N LEU A 264 8.96 -10.97 13.12
CA LEU A 264 10.07 -10.69 14.05
C LEU A 264 11.36 -11.41 13.64
N SER A 265 11.25 -12.66 13.17
CA SER A 265 12.39 -13.43 12.67
C SER A 265 12.99 -12.79 11.41
N PHE A 266 12.15 -12.23 10.53
CA PHE A 266 12.59 -11.46 9.37
C PHE A 266 13.34 -10.18 9.77
N LEU A 267 12.81 -9.41 10.72
CA LEU A 267 13.50 -8.20 11.21
C LEU A 267 14.89 -8.55 11.76
N ALA A 268 15.02 -9.64 12.53
CA ALA A 268 16.29 -10.10 13.08
C ALA A 268 17.32 -10.52 12.01
N ARG A 269 16.86 -10.92 10.80
CA ARG A 269 17.73 -11.28 9.67
C ARG A 269 18.19 -10.09 8.83
N CYS A 270 17.73 -8.87 9.12
CA CYS A 270 18.06 -7.68 8.32
C CYS A 270 18.93 -6.69 9.12
N PRO A 271 20.17 -7.05 9.52
CA PRO A 271 20.97 -6.26 10.48
C PRO A 271 21.46 -4.90 9.96
N ASN A 272 21.41 -4.67 8.65
CA ASN A 272 21.93 -3.46 8.01
C ASN A 272 20.89 -2.33 7.87
N VAL A 273 19.65 -2.56 8.34
CA VAL A 273 18.62 -1.53 8.34
C VAL A 273 19.04 -0.37 9.22
N GLU A 274 19.04 0.82 8.61
CA GLU A 274 19.37 2.10 9.23
C GLU A 274 18.11 2.96 9.46
N ARG A 275 17.08 2.78 8.64
CA ARG A 275 15.79 3.47 8.74
C ARG A 275 14.67 2.45 8.76
N PHE A 276 13.81 2.52 9.78
CA PHE A 276 12.67 1.63 9.91
C PHE A 276 11.38 2.41 10.18
N TYR A 277 10.36 2.16 9.36
CA TYR A 277 8.97 2.53 9.62
C TYR A 277 8.21 1.30 10.12
N ASP A 278 7.79 1.34 11.38
CA ASP A 278 6.97 0.33 12.05
C ASP A 278 5.51 0.75 12.02
N GLY A 279 4.90 0.65 10.84
CA GLY A 279 3.48 0.89 10.55
C GLY A 279 2.56 -0.29 10.91
N VAL A 280 3.09 -1.30 11.60
CA VAL A 280 2.35 -2.53 11.85
C VAL A 280 1.29 -2.31 12.93
N TYR A 281 0.07 -2.83 12.74
CA TYR A 281 -1.04 -2.68 13.69
C TYR A 281 -1.30 -3.94 14.50
N THR A 282 -1.71 -3.75 15.76
CA THR A 282 -2.28 -4.80 16.64
C THR A 282 -3.46 -4.24 17.44
N TYR A 283 -4.42 -5.09 17.84
CA TYR A 283 -5.55 -4.63 18.66
C TYR A 283 -5.14 -4.59 20.13
N PRO A 284 -5.33 -3.47 20.84
CA PRO A 284 -5.22 -3.46 22.29
C PRO A 284 -6.33 -4.33 22.88
N GLY A 285 -5.97 -5.47 23.48
CA GLY A 285 -6.91 -6.41 24.11
C GLY A 285 -7.24 -7.65 23.26
N ASP A 286 -6.64 -7.83 22.09
CA ASP A 286 -6.56 -9.17 21.49
C ASP A 286 -5.49 -9.94 22.27
N ASP A 287 -5.89 -10.46 23.44
CA ASP A 287 -5.13 -11.33 24.34
C ASP A 287 -4.82 -12.70 23.67
N ARG A 288 -4.56 -12.73 22.36
CA ARG A 288 -3.88 -13.84 21.69
C ARG A 288 -2.46 -13.93 22.26
N GLU A 289 -2.35 -14.39 23.51
CA GLU A 289 -1.16 -14.70 24.29
C GLU A 289 0.15 -14.27 23.61
N VAL A 290 0.36 -12.96 23.52
CA VAL A 290 1.65 -12.40 23.14
C VAL A 290 2.53 -12.58 24.36
N GLY A 291 2.93 -13.83 24.60
CA GLY A 291 3.83 -14.20 25.68
C GLY A 291 5.17 -13.48 25.52
N GLU A 292 6.06 -13.66 26.49
CA GLU A 292 7.44 -13.16 26.44
C GLU A 292 8.20 -13.51 25.14
N SER A 293 7.68 -14.46 24.34
CA SER A 293 8.21 -14.93 23.06
C SER A 293 8.13 -13.96 21.88
N LEU A 294 7.35 -12.88 21.96
CA LEU A 294 7.20 -11.90 20.87
C LEU A 294 7.95 -10.57 21.11
N ARG A 295 8.85 -10.54 22.11
CA ARG A 295 9.73 -9.38 22.32
C ARG A 295 10.71 -9.21 21.17
N LEU A 296 10.95 -7.96 20.78
CA LEU A 296 11.98 -7.61 19.80
C LEU A 296 13.38 -8.09 20.28
N PRO A 297 14.05 -8.99 19.54
CA PRO A 297 15.40 -9.41 19.91
C PRO A 297 16.40 -8.25 19.93
N ALA A 298 17.33 -8.25 20.89
CA ALA A 298 18.39 -7.25 20.97
C ALA A 298 19.30 -7.19 19.71
N SER A 299 19.38 -8.30 18.97
CA SER A 299 20.13 -8.38 17.71
C SER A 299 19.42 -7.74 16.51
N THR A 300 18.14 -7.37 16.64
CA THR A 300 17.38 -6.76 15.54
C THR A 300 17.84 -5.32 15.31
N PHE A 301 18.21 -4.99 14.07
CA PHE A 301 18.62 -3.66 13.61
C PHE A 301 19.69 -2.97 14.48
N PRO A 302 20.89 -3.56 14.65
CA PRO A 302 21.97 -2.96 15.43
C PRO A 302 22.44 -1.61 14.87
N ASN A 303 22.17 -1.34 13.58
CA ASN A 303 22.55 -0.10 12.90
C ASN A 303 21.42 0.93 12.79
N LEU A 304 20.30 0.73 13.50
CA LEU A 304 19.11 1.59 13.39
C LEU A 304 19.39 3.01 13.86
N LYS A 305 19.26 3.98 12.95
CA LYS A 305 19.46 5.42 13.19
C LYS A 305 18.14 6.19 13.22
N ALA A 306 17.18 5.80 12.38
CA ALA A 306 15.87 6.42 12.30
C ALA A 306 14.76 5.39 12.53
N LEU A 307 13.90 5.68 13.50
CA LEU A 307 12.71 4.90 13.81
C LEU A 307 11.48 5.79 13.66
N GLU A 308 10.50 5.32 12.92
CA GLU A 308 9.16 5.90 12.85
C GLU A 308 8.14 4.85 13.26
N GLY A 309 7.32 5.14 14.27
CA GLY A 309 6.24 4.27 14.72
C GLY A 309 4.88 4.74 14.18
N ALA A 310 4.01 3.78 13.90
CA ALA A 310 2.62 4.03 13.53
C ALA A 310 1.90 4.96 14.52
N GLY A 311 0.91 5.69 14.01
CA GLY A 311 0.08 6.58 14.80
C GLY A 311 -0.80 5.89 15.84
N CYS A 312 -1.16 4.61 15.61
CA CYS A 312 -2.13 3.88 16.41
C CYS A 312 -1.51 2.56 16.89
N SER A 313 -1.43 2.36 18.22
CA SER A 313 -1.10 1.08 18.89
C SER A 313 0.02 0.25 18.22
N PRO A 314 1.27 0.72 18.23
CA PRO A 314 2.36 -0.06 17.67
C PRO A 314 2.51 -1.39 18.43
N PRO A 315 2.76 -2.53 17.74
CA PRO A 315 2.95 -3.85 18.37
C PRO A 315 4.15 -3.88 19.30
N ARG A 316 5.14 -3.02 19.04
CA ARG A 316 6.41 -2.97 19.74
C ARG A 316 6.48 -1.69 20.54
N SER A 317 6.76 -1.82 21.83
CA SER A 317 6.92 -0.68 22.72
C SER A 317 8.20 0.11 22.41
N LEU A 318 8.24 1.40 22.77
CA LEU A 318 9.48 2.17 22.67
C LEU A 318 10.59 1.56 23.55
N ASP A 319 10.25 0.93 24.67
CA ASP A 319 11.23 0.30 25.56
C ASP A 319 11.98 -0.84 24.87
N GLU A 320 11.33 -1.60 23.99
CA GLU A 320 11.98 -2.64 23.18
C GLU A 320 12.95 -2.06 22.16
N TRP A 321 12.57 -0.96 21.51
CA TRP A 321 13.43 -0.26 20.54
C TRP A 321 14.65 0.37 21.21
N PHE A 322 14.48 0.90 22.41
CA PHE A 322 15.53 1.52 23.21
C PHE A 322 16.17 0.58 24.24
N ASP A 323 16.00 -0.75 24.11
CA ASP A 323 16.64 -1.73 25.01
C ASP A 323 18.17 -1.46 25.10
N PRO A 324 18.71 -1.17 26.30
CA PRO A 324 20.14 -0.94 26.49
C PRO A 324 21.02 -2.09 25.98
N ALA A 325 20.53 -3.34 26.06
CA ALA A 325 21.25 -4.50 25.57
C ALA A 325 21.41 -4.51 24.05
N ALA A 326 20.49 -3.87 23.32
CA ALA A 326 20.55 -3.75 21.86
C ALA A 326 21.50 -2.65 21.38
N SER A 327 21.75 -1.63 22.21
CA SER A 327 22.70 -0.53 21.93
C SER A 327 22.49 0.14 20.56
N ARG A 328 21.23 0.25 20.11
CA ARG A 328 20.89 0.83 18.80
C ARG A 328 21.20 2.33 18.78
N PRO A 329 21.87 2.86 17.73
CA PRO A 329 22.27 4.26 17.65
C PRO A 329 21.13 5.17 17.14
N ILE A 330 19.93 5.04 17.71
CA ILE A 330 18.75 5.80 17.27
C ILE A 330 18.96 7.28 17.57
N GLU A 331 18.98 8.10 16.51
CA GLU A 331 19.14 9.55 16.56
C GLU A 331 17.89 10.31 16.07
N ARG A 332 17.01 9.63 15.35
CA ARG A 332 15.79 10.19 14.76
C ARG A 332 14.59 9.34 15.19
N LEU A 333 13.63 9.96 15.85
CA LEU A 333 12.42 9.30 16.31
C LEU A 333 11.19 10.07 15.83
N ARG A 334 10.26 9.37 15.20
CA ARG A 334 8.89 9.85 14.94
C ARG A 334 7.88 8.95 15.61
N VAL A 335 6.99 9.52 16.43
CA VAL A 335 5.99 8.77 17.21
C VAL A 335 4.61 9.41 17.10
N GLY A 336 3.56 8.58 17.08
CA GLY A 336 2.17 9.01 17.24
C GLY A 336 1.73 9.09 18.70
N VAL A 337 0.94 10.10 19.06
CA VAL A 337 0.43 10.30 20.44
C VAL A 337 -0.90 9.61 20.68
N LEU A 338 -1.58 9.13 19.64
CA LEU A 338 -2.87 8.50 19.79
C LEU A 338 -2.71 7.12 20.44
N ARG A 339 -2.90 7.08 21.76
CA ARG A 339 -3.15 5.87 22.56
C ARG A 339 -2.04 4.83 22.56
N SER A 340 -0.75 5.21 22.50
CA SER A 340 0.32 4.26 22.81
C SER A 340 0.25 3.90 24.29
N PRO A 341 -0.25 2.71 24.69
CA PRO A 341 -0.22 2.30 26.08
C PRO A 341 1.25 2.22 26.50
N GLY A 342 1.62 2.89 27.60
CA GLY A 342 3.01 2.92 28.08
C GLY A 342 3.82 4.17 27.75
N ALA A 343 3.37 5.06 26.86
CA ALA A 343 4.07 6.35 26.65
C ALA A 343 4.00 7.25 27.91
N GLU A 344 2.90 7.16 28.66
CA GLU A 344 2.70 7.90 29.92
C GLU A 344 3.34 7.19 31.13
N GLU A 345 3.35 5.85 31.15
CA GLU A 345 3.82 5.07 32.31
C GLU A 345 5.34 4.80 32.29
N ASN A 346 5.96 4.69 31.11
CA ASN A 346 7.39 4.37 30.95
C ASN A 346 8.25 5.55 30.47
N GLY A 347 7.77 6.79 30.69
CA GLY A 347 8.49 8.03 30.38
C GLY A 347 9.96 8.07 30.85
N SER A 348 10.28 7.35 31.92
CA SER A 348 11.62 7.32 32.50
C SER A 348 12.64 6.48 31.74
N ALA A 349 12.23 5.42 31.04
CA ALA A 349 13.14 4.49 30.36
C ALA A 349 13.73 5.12 29.10
N TRP A 350 12.88 5.66 28.22
CA TRP A 350 13.35 6.33 27.01
C TRP A 350 13.98 7.72 27.29
N ALA A 351 13.69 8.37 28.42
CA ALA A 351 14.34 9.63 28.81
C ALA A 351 15.87 9.48 28.95
N ALA A 352 16.37 8.30 29.34
CA ALA A 352 17.80 8.02 29.36
C ALA A 352 18.41 8.02 27.95
N HIS A 353 17.64 7.57 26.95
CA HIS A 353 18.02 7.48 25.54
C HIS A 353 17.70 8.76 24.75
N ALA A 354 16.83 9.64 25.26
CA ALA A 354 16.56 10.94 24.67
C ALA A 354 17.82 11.80 24.49
N LYS A 355 18.91 11.49 25.22
CA LYS A 355 20.22 12.14 25.06
C LYS A 355 20.91 11.86 23.72
N SER A 356 20.63 10.72 23.07
CA SER A 356 21.17 10.41 21.72
C SER A 356 20.29 10.93 20.59
N LEU A 357 19.03 11.26 20.87
CA LEU A 357 18.11 11.78 19.88
C LEU A 357 18.51 13.20 19.46
N LYS A 358 18.67 13.37 18.14
CA LYS A 358 18.86 14.67 17.48
C LYS A 358 17.55 15.23 16.94
N VAL A 359 16.63 14.34 16.55
CA VAL A 359 15.32 14.71 16.00
C VAL A 359 14.24 13.90 16.71
N LEU A 360 13.25 14.61 17.24
CA LEU A 360 12.01 14.05 17.76
C LEU A 360 10.85 14.70 17.01
N LYS A 361 10.06 13.90 16.29
CA LYS A 361 8.80 14.34 15.71
C LYS A 361 7.64 13.63 16.38
N ILE A 362 6.65 14.40 16.78
CA ILE A 362 5.49 13.90 17.49
C ILE A 362 4.27 14.19 16.62
N TYR A 363 3.58 13.14 16.19
CA TYR A 363 2.34 13.24 15.45
C TYR A 363 1.17 13.16 16.44
N SER A 364 0.52 14.29 16.66
CA SER A 364 -0.53 14.42 17.67
C SER A 364 -1.49 15.52 17.27
N ASN A 365 -2.73 15.41 17.71
CA ASN A 365 -3.64 16.52 17.62
C ASN A 365 -3.21 17.59 18.64
N VAL A 366 -3.16 18.86 18.22
CA VAL A 366 -2.85 19.99 19.13
C VAL A 366 -3.78 20.02 20.35
N ARG A 367 -4.97 19.42 20.22
CA ARG A 367 -5.94 19.24 21.31
C ARG A 367 -5.44 18.32 22.42
N ASP A 368 -4.63 17.31 22.10
CA ASP A 368 -4.10 16.33 23.07
C ASP A 368 -3.05 16.95 24.01
N TRP A 369 -2.44 18.07 23.60
CA TRP A 369 -1.42 18.79 24.36
C TRP A 369 -1.98 19.85 25.29
N ARG A 370 -3.26 20.19 25.13
CA ARG A 370 -3.88 21.16 26.02
C ARG A 370 -4.11 20.46 27.36
N PRO A 371 -3.70 21.09 28.48
CA PRO A 371 -4.19 20.65 29.77
C PRO A 371 -5.69 20.53 29.65
N TRP A 372 -6.23 19.35 29.96
CA TRP A 372 -7.66 19.22 30.19
C TRP A 372 -7.95 20.29 31.22
N LYS A 373 -8.65 21.36 30.82
CA LYS A 373 -9.25 22.21 31.82
C LYS A 373 -10.16 21.23 32.54
N LEU A 374 -9.79 20.87 33.77
CA LEU A 374 -10.76 20.46 34.76
C LEU A 374 -11.83 21.54 34.60
N ASP A 375 -12.97 21.18 34.02
CA ASP A 375 -14.11 22.08 33.99
C ASP A 375 -14.21 22.55 35.42
N SER A 376 -13.90 23.84 35.60
CA SER A 376 -13.87 24.46 36.90
C SER A 376 -15.20 24.10 37.51
N GLU A 377 -15.14 23.49 38.70
CA GLU A 377 -16.28 23.24 39.57
C GLU A 377 -16.92 24.59 39.90
N ASP A 378 -17.62 25.16 38.93
CA ASP A 378 -18.63 26.17 39.16
C ASP A 378 -19.87 25.38 39.56
N GLU A 379 -20.13 25.50 40.86
CA GLU A 379 -21.14 24.85 41.65
C GLU A 379 -22.50 24.68 40.94
N ALA A 380 -23.03 23.46 41.04
CA ALA A 380 -24.42 23.09 41.30
C ALA A 380 -25.55 24.02 40.78
N GLU A 381 -26.37 23.49 39.87
CA GLU A 381 -27.70 22.93 40.20
C GLU A 381 -28.46 22.56 38.91
N GLY A 382 -28.93 21.31 38.80
CA GLY A 382 -30.09 21.00 37.95
C GLY A 382 -29.96 19.82 37.00
N SER A 383 -30.57 18.71 37.43
CA SER A 383 -31.14 17.61 36.62
C SER A 383 -30.22 16.75 35.74
N VAL A 384 -29.91 15.59 36.31
CA VAL A 384 -29.85 14.25 35.68
C VAL A 384 -30.51 14.18 34.30
N GLN A 385 -29.68 14.05 33.26
CA GLN A 385 -30.01 13.22 32.12
C GLN A 385 -28.74 12.49 31.69
N GLU A 386 -28.68 11.24 32.14
CA GLU A 386 -27.65 10.26 31.80
C GLU A 386 -27.85 9.85 30.33
N GLU A 387 -27.43 10.71 29.41
CA GLU A 387 -27.20 10.30 28.01
C GLU A 387 -25.85 9.59 27.94
N MET A 388 -25.88 8.26 27.84
CA MET A 388 -24.79 7.47 27.27
C MET A 388 -24.41 8.08 25.93
N ARG A 389 -23.34 8.89 25.90
CA ARG A 389 -22.78 9.34 24.63
C ARG A 389 -22.23 8.12 23.89
N PRO A 390 -22.61 7.91 22.62
CA PRO A 390 -22.09 6.81 21.84
C PRO A 390 -20.57 6.99 21.71
N MET A 391 -19.80 5.92 21.94
CA MET A 391 -18.42 5.84 21.50
C MET A 391 -18.42 6.19 20.01
N ALA A 392 -17.94 7.38 19.68
CA ALA A 392 -17.85 7.83 18.31
C ALA A 392 -16.90 6.87 17.58
N LYS A 393 -17.47 6.04 16.71
CA LYS A 393 -16.81 5.42 15.56
C LYS A 393 -16.17 6.55 14.76
N VAL A 394 -14.89 6.82 15.02
CA VAL A 394 -14.04 7.64 14.16
C VAL A 394 -12.76 6.83 13.94
N CYS A 395 -12.92 5.71 13.24
CA CYS A 395 -11.88 5.15 12.38
C CYS A 395 -12.33 5.44 10.95
N ALA A 396 -12.06 6.65 10.49
CA ALA A 396 -11.99 6.96 9.09
C ALA A 396 -11.09 8.18 8.95
N THR A 397 -10.02 7.99 8.16
CA THR A 397 -9.30 8.98 7.38
C THR A 397 -8.63 10.14 8.12
N PHE A 398 -7.29 10.07 8.25
CA PHE A 398 -6.33 10.94 7.54
C PHE A 398 -4.90 10.57 7.97
N CYS A 399 -4.26 9.63 7.28
CA CYS A 399 -2.80 9.50 7.29
C CYS A 399 -2.33 10.20 6.01
N PRO A 400 -1.77 11.42 6.06
CA PRO A 400 -1.24 12.04 4.84
C PRO A 400 -0.13 11.14 4.29
N SER A 401 -0.25 10.82 3.00
CA SER A 401 0.67 9.98 2.23
C SER A 401 2.13 10.40 2.38
N SER A 402 3.02 9.41 2.23
CA SER A 402 4.44 9.40 2.60
C SER A 402 5.38 10.29 1.78
N THR A 403 4.87 11.17 0.90
CA THR A 403 5.72 12.00 0.03
C THR A 403 6.51 13.10 0.77
N ALA A 404 6.25 13.36 2.05
CA ALA A 404 7.07 14.26 2.87
C ALA A 404 8.38 13.62 3.41
N CYS A 405 8.72 12.41 2.98
CA CYS A 405 9.89 11.65 3.47
C CYS A 405 11.21 11.96 2.75
N GLU A 406 11.23 12.71 1.65
CA GLU A 406 12.43 12.86 0.80
C GLU A 406 13.62 13.61 1.45
N ASN A 407 13.45 14.22 2.63
CA ASN A 407 14.53 14.90 3.36
C ASN A 407 14.86 14.29 4.74
N TRP A 408 14.56 13.01 4.97
CA TRP A 408 14.74 12.34 6.28
C TRP A 408 15.91 11.40 6.44
#